data_AF-A0A7D6CGN0-F1
#
_entry.id   AF-A0A7D6CGN0-F1
#
_cell.length_a   1.000
_cell.length_b   1.000
_cell.length_c   1.000
_cell.angle_alpha   90.00
_cell.angle_beta   90.00
_cell.angle_gamma   90.00
#
_symmetry.space_group_name_H-M   'P 1'
#
loop_
_entity.id
_entity.type
_entity.pdbx_description
1 polymer ?
#
loop_
_entity_poly.entity_id
_entity_poly.type
_entity_poly.pdbx_seq_one_letter_code
_entity_poly.pdbx_strand_id
1 'polypeptide(L)'
;MWGSPARQRRFGFANATVMVPGPRLVHHGSAHWFSARARWCPDTLGPAVAAMIVGMFLPPEFAVEVVVDDILFRRYGRTVHAVGWQHDGSAPGRYKFGYGNCWVIAGIVVWLPA
;
A
#
# COMPACT_ATOMS: atom_id res chain seq x y z
N MET A 1 -32.48 19.54 -13.47
CA MET A 1 -31.39 20.47 -13.10
C MET A 1 -31.41 20.66 -11.60
N TRP A 2 -30.51 20.01 -10.86
CA TRP A 2 -30.00 20.47 -9.56
C TRP A 2 -28.77 19.63 -9.26
N GLY A 3 -27.61 20.31 -9.19
CA GLY A 3 -26.31 19.68 -9.00
C GLY A 3 -26.24 19.02 -7.62
N SER A 4 -25.88 17.74 -7.60
CA SER A 4 -25.43 17.09 -6.38
C SER A 4 -24.13 17.79 -5.94
N PRO A 5 -23.97 18.15 -4.66
CA PRO A 5 -22.71 18.74 -4.22
C PRO A 5 -21.63 17.70 -4.47
N ALA A 6 -20.59 18.09 -5.23
CA ALA A 6 -19.40 17.30 -5.41
C ALA A 6 -18.82 17.01 -4.02
N ARG A 7 -19.20 15.87 -3.43
CA ARG A 7 -18.59 15.30 -2.25
C ARG A 7 -17.13 15.12 -2.65
N GLN A 8 -16.27 16.02 -2.15
CA GLN A 8 -14.86 16.03 -2.51
C GLN A 8 -14.33 14.61 -2.31
N ARG A 9 -13.99 13.96 -3.43
CA ARG A 9 -13.21 12.73 -3.42
C ARG A 9 -11.85 13.15 -2.88
N ARG A 10 -11.68 13.13 -1.56
CA ARG A 10 -10.35 13.22 -0.96
C ARG A 10 -9.70 11.86 -1.23
N PHE A 11 -8.97 11.81 -2.34
CA PHE A 11 -8.12 10.69 -2.69
C PHE A 11 -7.01 10.57 -1.67
N GLY A 12 -7.17 9.67 -0.71
CA GLY A 12 -6.08 9.19 0.13
C GLY A 12 -5.53 7.91 -0.47
N PHE A 13 -4.28 7.92 -0.94
CA PHE A 13 -3.56 6.68 -1.14
C PHE A 13 -3.25 6.11 0.24
N ALA A 14 -3.95 5.04 0.62
CA ALA A 14 -3.58 4.24 1.77
C ALA A 14 -2.76 3.05 1.28
N ASN A 15 -1.46 3.24 1.12
CA ASN A 15 -0.53 2.14 1.22
C ASN A 15 -0.65 1.59 2.65
N ALA A 16 -1.16 0.36 2.78
CA ALA A 16 -1.17 -0.36 4.05
C ALA A 16 0.27 -0.77 4.40
N THR A 17 1.08 0.21 4.75
CA THR A 17 2.19 -0.04 5.67
C THR A 17 1.54 -0.37 7.00
N VAL A 18 1.84 -1.54 7.57
CA VAL A 18 1.54 -1.80 8.98
C VAL A 18 2.39 -0.82 9.79
N MET A 19 1.89 0.40 9.97
CA MET A 19 2.37 1.32 10.97
C MET A 19 1.81 0.81 12.29
N VAL A 20 2.68 0.30 13.17
CA VAL A 20 2.27 -0.06 14.53
C VAL A 20 1.69 1.20 15.19
N PRO A 21 0.41 1.24 15.57
CA PRO A 21 -0.24 2.47 15.99
C PRO A 21 0.05 2.81 17.46
N GLY A 22 0.31 4.09 17.72
CA GLY A 22 0.10 4.74 19.03
C GLY A 22 1.30 4.85 19.98
N PRO A 23 1.20 5.69 21.04
CA PRO A 23 2.31 6.28 21.81
C PRO A 23 3.04 5.30 22.75
N ARG A 24 2.80 4.00 22.59
CA ARG A 24 3.56 2.98 23.31
C ARG A 24 4.80 2.69 22.47
N LEU A 25 5.96 3.04 23.00
CA LEU A 25 7.27 2.63 22.47
C LEU A 25 7.27 1.11 22.31
N VAL A 26 6.95 0.66 21.09
CA VAL A 26 7.15 -0.72 20.70
C VAL A 26 8.65 -0.95 20.81
N HIS A 27 9.06 -1.93 21.60
CA HIS A 27 10.48 -2.24 21.72
C HIS A 27 11.04 -2.49 20.31
N HIS A 28 12.12 -1.79 19.94
CA HIS A 28 12.71 -1.86 18.60
C HIS A 28 12.96 -3.31 18.16
N GLY A 29 13.33 -4.19 19.10
CA GLY A 29 13.50 -5.62 18.83
C GLY A 29 12.23 -6.33 18.35
N SER A 30 11.06 -5.96 18.87
CA SER A 30 9.78 -6.54 18.47
C SER A 30 9.36 -6.05 17.08
N ALA A 31 9.54 -4.75 16.80
CA ALA A 31 9.29 -4.20 15.47
C ALA A 31 10.24 -4.81 14.42
N HIS A 32 11.52 -4.93 14.76
CA HIS A 32 12.50 -5.60 13.89
C HIS A 32 12.16 -7.08 13.68
N TRP A 33 11.78 -7.81 14.74
CA TRP A 33 11.40 -9.22 14.61
C TRP A 33 10.19 -9.39 13.68
N PHE A 34 9.15 -8.58 13.88
CA PHE A 34 7.95 -8.59 13.05
C PHE A 34 8.28 -8.37 11.57
N SER A 35 9.11 -7.37 11.26
CA SER A 35 9.39 -7.01 9.86
C SER A 35 10.47 -7.85 9.19
N ALA A 36 11.47 -8.32 9.94
CA ALA A 36 12.65 -8.96 9.37
C ALA A 36 12.73 -10.47 9.63
N ARG A 37 12.01 -11.00 10.64
CA ARG A 37 12.19 -12.38 11.12
C ARG A 37 10.91 -13.20 11.14
N ALA A 38 9.74 -12.58 11.23
CA ALA A 38 8.46 -13.27 11.05
C ALA A 38 8.36 -13.84 9.62
N ARG A 39 7.77 -15.02 9.49
CA ARG A 39 7.56 -15.69 8.20
C ARG A 39 6.21 -15.23 7.65
N TRP A 40 6.25 -14.22 6.78
CA TRP A 40 5.07 -13.76 6.08
C TRP A 40 4.81 -14.59 4.83
N CYS A 41 3.58 -15.07 4.67
CA CYS A 41 3.07 -15.61 3.42
C CYS A 41 2.23 -14.52 2.75
N PRO A 42 2.62 -13.95 1.60
CA PRO A 42 1.85 -12.91 0.92
C PRO A 42 0.41 -13.35 0.62
N ASP A 43 0.23 -14.61 0.23
CA ASP A 43 -1.07 -15.19 -0.10
C ASP A 43 -2.02 -15.32 1.10
N THR A 44 -1.47 -15.24 2.32
CA THR A 44 -2.27 -15.24 3.55
C THR A 44 -2.39 -13.85 4.15
N LEU A 45 -1.29 -13.10 4.20
CA LEU A 45 -1.25 -11.77 4.81
C LEU A 45 -2.07 -10.75 4.01
N GLY A 46 -1.94 -10.74 2.68
CA GLY A 46 -2.64 -9.79 1.82
C GLY A 46 -4.17 -9.87 2.01
N PRO A 47 -4.80 -11.04 1.81
CA PRO A 47 -6.23 -11.20 2.03
C PRO A 47 -6.68 -10.91 3.47
N ALA A 48 -5.87 -11.27 4.48
CA ALA A 48 -6.21 -10.99 5.87
C ALA A 48 -6.26 -9.47 6.15
N VAL A 49 -5.27 -8.71 5.68
CA VAL A 49 -5.26 -7.25 5.80
C VAL A 49 -6.38 -6.61 4.97
N ALA A 50 -6.64 -7.12 3.76
CA ALA A 50 -7.74 -6.65 2.92
C ALA A 50 -9.10 -6.84 3.60
N ALA A 51 -9.37 -8.05 4.13
CA ALA A 51 -10.61 -8.35 4.85
C ALA A 51 -10.77 -7.46 6.09
N MET A 52 -9.66 -7.20 6.80
CA MET A 52 -9.63 -6.29 7.94
C MET A 52 -10.00 -4.85 7.54
N ILE A 53 -9.44 -4.32 6.44
CA ILE A 53 -9.78 -2.99 5.92
C ILE A 53 -11.24 -2.91 5.49
N VAL A 54 -11.72 -3.88 4.71
CA VAL A 54 -13.12 -3.94 4.25
C VAL A 54 -14.06 -3.98 5.44
N GLY A 55 -13.83 -4.87 6.41
CA GLY A 55 -14.70 -5.01 7.58
C GLY A 55 -14.69 -3.81 8.52
N MET A 56 -13.64 -2.98 8.52
CA MET A 56 -13.57 -1.77 9.34
C MET A 56 -14.16 -0.54 8.65
N PHE A 57 -14.04 -0.43 7.33
CA PHE A 57 -14.27 0.84 6.63
C PHE A 57 -15.35 0.81 5.55
N LEU A 58 -15.79 -0.36 5.09
CA LEU A 58 -16.83 -0.48 4.06
C LEU A 58 -18.13 -1.02 4.66
N PRO A 59 -19.29 -0.42 4.34
CA PRO A 59 -20.57 -1.04 4.64
C PRO A 59 -20.74 -2.35 3.85
N PRO A 60 -21.47 -3.35 4.38
CA PRO A 60 -21.57 -4.69 3.78
C PRO A 60 -22.06 -4.72 2.32
N GLU A 61 -22.93 -3.77 1.96
CA GLU A 61 -23.52 -3.66 0.62
C GLU A 61 -22.70 -2.82 -0.37
N PHE A 62 -21.56 -2.27 0.05
CA PHE A 62 -20.72 -1.45 -0.83
C PHE A 62 -19.74 -2.31 -1.63
N ALA A 63 -19.63 -2.02 -2.92
CA ALA A 63 -18.60 -2.60 -3.76
C ALA A 63 -17.21 -2.21 -3.25
N VAL A 64 -16.29 -3.18 -3.24
CA VAL A 64 -14.88 -2.94 -2.91
C VAL A 64 -14.21 -2.33 -4.15
N GLU A 65 -14.00 -1.02 -4.15
CA GLU A 65 -13.21 -0.36 -5.18
C GLU A 65 -11.72 -0.58 -4.89
N VAL A 66 -11.03 -1.18 -5.86
CA VAL A 66 -9.60 -1.47 -5.79
C VAL A 66 -8.87 -0.64 -6.84
N VAL A 67 -7.83 0.08 -6.41
CA VAL A 67 -6.89 0.77 -7.29
C VAL A 67 -5.63 -0.07 -7.43
N VAL A 68 -5.08 -0.12 -8.64
CA VAL A 68 -3.85 -0.85 -8.94
C VAL A 68 -2.84 0.15 -9.46
N ASP A 69 -1.64 0.11 -8.88
CA ASP A 69 -0.52 0.96 -9.28
C ASP A 69 0.78 0.17 -9.17
N ASP A 70 1.81 0.57 -9.90
CA ASP A 70 3.13 -0.01 -9.80
C ASP A 70 4.10 0.94 -9.08
N ILE A 71 4.86 0.40 -8.14
CA ILE A 71 5.87 1.17 -7.40
C ILE A 71 7.26 0.62 -7.68
N LEU A 72 8.14 1.50 -8.16
CA LEU A 72 9.56 1.18 -8.23
C LEU A 72 10.19 1.33 -6.85
N PHE A 73 10.57 0.21 -6.25
CA PHE A 73 11.38 0.23 -5.04
C PHE A 73 12.87 0.18 -5.40
N ARG A 74 13.61 1.24 -5.05
CA ARG A 74 15.04 1.40 -5.35
C ARG A 74 15.92 0.56 -4.43
N ARG A 75 15.74 -0.76 -4.49
CA ARG A 75 16.57 -1.75 -3.83
C ARG A 75 17.17 -2.68 -4.87
N TYR A 76 18.44 -3.01 -4.69
CA TYR A 76 19.20 -3.86 -5.60
C TYR A 76 20.21 -4.68 -4.81
N GLY A 77 20.62 -5.81 -5.37
CA GLY A 77 21.59 -6.72 -4.76
C GLY A 77 21.45 -8.15 -5.29
N ARG A 78 22.45 -9.00 -5.05
CA ARG A 78 22.51 -10.37 -5.58
C ARG A 78 21.33 -11.25 -5.15
N THR A 79 20.69 -10.92 -4.04
CA THR A 79 19.55 -11.67 -3.47
C THR A 79 18.21 -10.98 -3.72
N VAL A 80 18.20 -9.82 -4.39
CA VAL A 80 16.98 -9.07 -4.66
C VAL A 80 16.38 -9.59 -5.97
N HIS A 81 15.17 -10.12 -5.89
CA HIS A 81 14.43 -10.65 -7.03
C HIS A 81 13.99 -9.53 -7.99
N ALA A 82 13.91 -9.84 -9.29
CA ALA A 82 13.36 -8.97 -10.34
C ALA A 82 13.97 -7.54 -10.39
N VAL A 83 15.26 -7.42 -10.12
CA VAL A 83 15.98 -6.14 -10.28
C VAL A 83 16.27 -5.88 -11.75
N GLY A 84 16.00 -4.66 -12.21
CA GLY A 84 16.33 -4.22 -13.55
C GLY A 84 16.08 -2.72 -13.74
N TRP A 85 16.30 -2.25 -14.97
CA TRP A 85 15.84 -0.93 -15.40
C TRP A 85 14.36 -1.00 -15.69
N GLN A 86 13.57 -0.16 -15.02
CA GLN A 86 12.12 -0.19 -15.09
C GLN A 86 11.58 1.22 -15.23
N HIS A 87 10.36 1.33 -15.77
CA HIS A 87 9.65 2.59 -15.79
C HIS A 87 9.29 2.99 -14.35
N ASP A 88 9.50 4.25 -14.00
CA ASP A 88 9.19 4.85 -12.71
C ASP A 88 8.31 6.07 -12.96
N GLY A 89 6.99 5.89 -12.92
CA GLY A 89 6.03 6.96 -13.18
C GLY A 89 6.19 8.15 -12.22
N SER A 90 6.74 7.88 -11.02
CA SER A 90 7.02 8.88 -10.00
C SER A 90 8.36 9.60 -10.16
N ALA A 91 9.26 9.11 -11.03
CA ALA A 91 10.59 9.70 -11.20
C ALA A 91 10.50 11.16 -11.68
N PRO A 92 11.35 12.08 -11.19
CA PRO A 92 11.37 13.45 -11.69
C PRO A 92 11.92 13.53 -13.12
N GLY A 93 11.50 14.56 -13.86
CA GLY A 93 12.00 14.84 -15.21
C GLY A 93 11.35 14.03 -16.33
N ARG A 94 11.93 14.14 -17.54
CA ARG A 94 11.39 13.56 -18.79
C ARG A 94 11.66 12.07 -18.96
N TYR A 95 12.74 11.56 -18.35
CA TYR A 95 13.12 10.15 -18.43
C TYR A 95 12.67 9.44 -17.17
N LYS A 96 11.53 8.77 -17.27
CA LYS A 96 10.86 8.07 -16.17
C LYS A 96 11.41 6.66 -16.00
N PHE A 97 12.71 6.54 -15.77
CA PHE A 97 13.37 5.24 -15.55
C PHE A 97 14.13 5.23 -14.24
N GLY A 98 14.10 4.08 -13.56
CA GLY A 98 14.93 3.82 -12.39
C GLY A 98 15.41 2.38 -12.35
N TYR A 99 16.48 2.15 -11.60
CA TYR A 99 17.03 0.82 -11.40
C TYR A 99 16.58 0.27 -10.04
N GLY A 100 15.98 -0.91 -10.03
CA GLY A 100 15.45 -1.53 -8.83
C GLY A 100 14.45 -2.64 -9.15
N ASN A 101 13.65 -2.99 -8.16
CA ASN A 101 12.58 -3.96 -8.28
C ASN A 101 11.23 -3.21 -8.27
N CYS A 102 10.39 -3.42 -9.29
CA CYS A 102 9.02 -2.89 -9.28
C CYS A 102 8.06 -3.93 -8.69
N TRP A 103 7.10 -3.44 -7.92
CA TRP A 103 5.99 -4.24 -7.40
C TRP A 103 4.67 -3.63 -7.81
N VAL A 104 3.69 -4.47 -8.10
CA VAL A 104 2.30 -4.04 -8.23
C VAL A 104 1.69 -3.94 -6.83
N ILE A 105 1.06 -2.83 -6.54
CA ILE A 105 0.28 -2.58 -5.34
C ILE A 105 -1.20 -2.59 -5.72
N ALA A 106 -2.00 -3.29 -4.92
CA ALA A 106 -3.46 -3.13 -4.90
C ALA A 106 -3.84 -2.37 -3.63
N GLY A 107 -4.52 -1.23 -3.79
CA GLY A 107 -5.06 -0.42 -2.70
C GLY A 107 -6.59 -0.52 -2.65
N ILE A 108 -7.16 -0.54 -1.45
CA ILE A 108 -8.62 -0.49 -1.26
C ILE A 108 -9.02 0.96 -0.99
N VAL A 109 -9.96 1.48 -1.78
CA VAL A 109 -10.46 2.84 -1.60
C VAL A 109 -11.48 2.85 -0.46
N VAL A 110 -11.23 3.70 0.55
CA VAL A 110 -12.09 3.84 1.72
C VAL A 110 -12.42 5.31 1.99
N TRP A 111 -13.54 5.55 2.67
CA TRP A 111 -13.95 6.87 3.13
C TRP A 111 -13.66 7.00 4.62
N LEU A 112 -12.72 7.87 4.98
CA LEU A 112 -12.44 8.18 6.38
C LEU A 112 -13.30 9.36 6.86
N PRO A 113 -13.79 9.34 8.12
CA PRO A 113 -14.39 10.51 8.72
C PRO A 113 -13.37 11.66 8.81
N ALA A 114 -13.88 12.89 8.74
CA ALA A 114 -13.08 14.12 8.78
C ALA A 114 -12.52 14.40 10.18
#